data_AF-A0A813J8U2-F1
#
_entry.id   AF-A0A813J8U2-F1
#
_cell.length_a   1.000
_cell.length_b   1.000
_cell.length_c   1.000
_cell.angle_alpha   90.00
_cell.angle_beta   90.00
_cell.angle_gamma   90.00
#
_symmetry.space_group_name_H-M   'P 1'
#
loop_
_entity.id
_entity.type
_entity.pdbx_description
1 polymer ?
#
loop_
_entity_poly.entity_id
_entity_poly.type
_entity_poly.pdbx_seq_one_letter_code
_entity_poly.pdbx_strand_id
1 'polypeptide(L)'
;DTPSARYGQSMVAYQQGLYVWGGTHGTNYPTDMYRFDLCSKQWEYVVTSGDLPCGRYRHQAMVKDDLMYIVGGSGINRYGDVFTFHFGTCVWRKIQCSGTDLSDGRYAHSAVLREGYIYLYGGNDTVRHDDLQQLDLETKVWSRVMVHGSCPPGRDFHAAVLRKNSMVIFGGSNGMRRHNDVFEFHMATKIPPCTLGADLE
;
A
#
# COMPACT_ATOMS: atom_id res chain seq x y z
N ASP A 1 -12.30 19.90 14.42
CA ASP A 1 -11.15 19.23 15.06
C ASP A 1 -10.09 19.04 13.98
N THR A 2 -8.80 19.29 14.23
CA THR A 2 -7.77 19.25 13.17
C THR A 2 -6.69 18.23 13.47
N PRO A 3 -6.19 17.47 12.48
CA PRO A 3 -5.08 16.55 12.70
C PRO A 3 -3.82 17.32 13.13
N SER A 4 -3.11 16.78 14.12
CA SER A 4 -1.79 17.27 14.51
C SER A 4 -0.78 17.16 13.36
N ALA A 5 0.19 18.08 13.32
CA ALA A 5 1.25 18.12 12.32
C ALA A 5 2.09 16.84 12.33
N ARG A 6 2.12 16.09 11.21
CA ARG A 6 2.73 14.75 11.09
C ARG A 6 3.38 14.56 9.72
N TYR A 7 4.23 13.54 9.61
CA TYR A 7 4.77 13.09 8.33
C TYR A 7 4.63 11.58 8.14
N GLY A 8 4.68 11.12 6.89
CA GLY A 8 4.57 9.69 6.55
C GLY A 8 3.17 9.10 6.73
N GLN A 9 2.15 9.93 6.94
CA GLN A 9 0.74 9.55 6.92
C GLN A 9 0.30 9.14 5.51
N SER A 10 -0.78 8.37 5.43
CA SER A 10 -1.51 8.19 4.18
C SER A 10 -2.64 9.22 4.07
N MET A 11 -2.94 9.63 2.84
CA MET A 11 -4.15 10.38 2.53
C MET A 11 -4.81 9.76 1.30
N VAL A 12 -6.12 9.50 1.38
CA VAL A 12 -6.91 8.98 0.25
C VAL A 12 -8.15 9.83 0.02
N ALA A 13 -8.57 9.95 -1.23
CA ALA A 13 -9.82 10.60 -1.59
C ALA A 13 -10.94 9.55 -1.65
N TYR A 14 -12.08 9.87 -1.03
CA TYR A 14 -13.31 9.07 -1.15
C TYR A 14 -14.52 10.00 -1.11
N GLN A 15 -15.36 9.91 -2.13
CA GLN A 15 -16.46 10.85 -2.38
C GLN A 15 -15.97 12.32 -2.30
N GLN A 16 -16.58 13.13 -1.43
CA GLN A 16 -16.24 14.55 -1.24
C GLN A 16 -15.30 14.78 -0.05
N GLY A 17 -14.56 13.76 0.39
CA GLY A 17 -13.65 13.83 1.54
C GLY A 17 -12.23 13.36 1.23
N LEU A 18 -11.25 13.99 1.89
CA LEU A 18 -9.89 13.46 2.00
C LEU A 18 -9.70 12.84 3.39
N TYR A 19 -9.43 11.55 3.44
CA TYR A 19 -9.21 10.82 4.68
C TYR A 19 -7.72 10.70 4.99
N VAL A 20 -7.33 11.04 6.20
CA VAL A 20 -5.95 11.01 6.68
C VAL A 20 -5.84 10.06 7.87
N TRP A 21 -4.88 9.14 7.80
CA TRP A 21 -4.62 8.18 8.86
C TRP A 21 -3.13 7.86 9.00
N GLY A 22 -2.72 7.57 10.23
CA GLY A 22 -1.35 7.21 10.58
C GLY A 22 -0.39 8.38 10.49
N GLY A 23 0.87 8.05 10.20
CA GLY A 23 2.00 8.97 10.22
C GLY A 23 2.73 8.95 11.56
N THR A 24 3.60 9.93 11.76
CA THR A 24 4.35 10.11 13.00
C THR A 24 4.63 11.57 13.30
N HIS A 25 4.76 11.87 14.58
CA HIS A 25 5.26 13.15 15.11
C HIS A 25 6.73 13.06 15.55
N GLY A 26 7.43 11.96 15.24
CA GLY A 26 8.80 11.67 15.67
C GLY A 26 8.89 10.91 17.01
N THR A 27 7.91 11.06 17.90
CA THR A 27 7.87 10.38 19.21
C THR A 27 6.73 9.38 19.36
N ASN A 28 5.70 9.48 18.52
CA ASN A 28 4.51 8.65 18.59
C ASN A 28 3.93 8.38 17.19
N TYR A 29 3.08 7.36 17.10
CA TYR A 29 2.41 6.94 15.87
C TYR A 29 0.89 7.03 16.04
N PRO A 30 0.26 8.13 15.57
CA PRO A 30 -1.16 8.33 15.75
C PRO A 30 -2.01 7.29 15.03
N THR A 31 -3.17 6.97 15.59
CA THR A 31 -4.17 6.05 15.04
C THR A 31 -5.51 6.75 14.76
N ASP A 32 -5.57 8.06 14.98
CA ASP A 32 -6.71 8.91 14.72
C ASP A 32 -7.01 9.00 13.21
N MET A 33 -8.30 8.96 12.88
CA MET A 33 -8.79 9.16 11.52
C MET A 33 -9.41 10.55 11.42
N TYR A 34 -8.99 11.31 10.42
CA TYR A 34 -9.61 12.59 10.08
C TYR A 34 -10.12 12.58 8.65
N ARG A 35 -11.21 13.30 8.44
CA ARG A 35 -11.75 13.62 7.12
C ARG A 35 -11.67 15.12 6.92
N PHE A 36 -11.12 15.55 5.79
CA PHE A 36 -11.27 16.92 5.31
C PHE A 36 -12.40 16.97 4.29
N ASP A 37 -13.45 17.70 4.60
CA ASP A 37 -14.58 17.90 3.70
C ASP A 37 -14.22 18.90 2.60
N LEU A 38 -14.28 18.46 1.34
CA LEU A 38 -13.86 19.29 0.20
C LEU A 38 -14.83 20.43 -0.10
N CYS A 39 -16.09 20.34 0.35
CA CYS A 39 -17.10 21.36 0.13
C CYS A 39 -17.01 22.48 1.17
N SER A 40 -17.06 22.12 2.45
CA SER A 40 -17.00 23.06 3.57
C SER A 40 -15.58 23.51 3.91
N LYS A 41 -14.56 22.77 3.42
CA LYS A 41 -13.14 22.98 3.71
C LYS A 41 -12.82 22.90 5.20
N GLN A 42 -13.52 22.01 5.91
CA GLN A 42 -13.34 21.79 7.34
C GLN A 42 -12.81 20.39 7.64
N TRP A 43 -12.11 20.28 8.76
CA TRP A 43 -11.66 19.01 9.30
C TRP A 43 -12.67 18.43 10.29
N GLU A 44 -12.89 17.13 10.16
CA GLU A 44 -13.80 16.33 10.97
C GLU A 44 -13.02 15.16 11.56
N TYR A 45 -13.17 14.95 12.87
CA TYR A 45 -12.67 13.73 13.51
C TYR A 45 -13.63 12.58 13.18
N VAL A 46 -13.08 11.46 12.71
CA VAL A 46 -13.85 10.27 12.37
C VAL A 46 -13.68 9.25 13.48
N VAL A 47 -14.78 8.95 14.18
CA VAL A 47 -14.81 7.90 15.20
C VAL A 47 -14.74 6.55 14.50
N THR A 48 -13.73 5.74 14.83
CA THR A 48 -13.52 4.42 14.23
C THR A 48 -13.64 3.30 15.25
N SER A 49 -14.00 2.09 14.79
CA SER A 49 -14.13 0.89 15.62
C SER A 49 -13.64 -0.37 14.88
N GLY A 50 -13.72 -1.54 15.52
CA GLY A 50 -13.32 -2.83 14.93
C GLY A 50 -11.87 -3.21 15.20
N ASP A 51 -11.24 -3.90 14.25
CA ASP A 51 -9.85 -4.36 14.35
C ASP A 51 -8.89 -3.20 14.08
N LEU A 52 -8.61 -2.40 15.10
CA LEU A 52 -7.80 -1.19 14.93
C LEU A 52 -6.34 -1.54 14.57
N PRO A 53 -5.81 -1.03 13.45
CA PRO A 53 -4.40 -1.20 13.12
C PRO A 53 -3.52 -0.47 14.13
N CYS A 54 -2.37 -1.05 14.49
CA CYS A 54 -1.36 -0.34 15.27
C CYS A 54 -0.90 0.94 14.55
N GLY A 55 -0.60 1.99 15.32
CA GLY A 55 -0.05 3.24 14.79
C GLY A 55 1.21 3.02 13.97
N ARG A 56 1.26 3.62 12.79
CA ARG A 56 2.31 3.41 11.79
C ARG A 56 2.46 4.58 10.82
N TYR A 57 3.61 4.67 10.17
CA TYR A 57 3.93 5.62 9.10
C TYR A 57 4.56 4.88 7.91
N ARG A 58 4.55 5.52 6.74
CA ARG A 58 5.11 5.00 5.47
C ARG A 58 4.52 3.63 5.07
N HIS A 59 3.30 3.36 5.52
CA HIS A 59 2.40 2.39 4.90
C HIS A 59 1.84 2.97 3.60
N GLN A 60 1.25 2.11 2.78
CA GLN A 60 0.51 2.54 1.60
C GLN A 60 -0.98 2.46 1.85
N ALA A 61 -1.73 3.36 1.22
CA ALA A 61 -3.19 3.34 1.27
C ALA A 61 -3.80 3.49 -0.12
N MET A 62 -4.80 2.66 -0.43
CA MET A 62 -5.51 2.68 -1.70
C MET A 62 -7.01 2.50 -1.44
N VAL A 63 -7.85 3.00 -2.34
CA VAL A 63 -9.30 2.90 -2.25
C VAL A 63 -9.82 1.96 -3.32
N LYS A 64 -10.61 0.96 -2.90
CA LYS A 64 -11.39 0.11 -3.79
C LYS A 64 -12.80 0.04 -3.25
N ASP A 65 -13.78 0.38 -4.08
CA ASP A 65 -15.19 0.43 -3.70
C ASP A 65 -15.37 1.32 -2.44
N ASP A 66 -16.03 0.82 -1.40
CA ASP A 66 -16.27 1.55 -0.14
C ASP A 66 -15.18 1.29 0.93
N LEU A 67 -14.03 0.77 0.53
CA LEU A 67 -12.94 0.36 1.42
C LEU A 67 -11.65 1.13 1.13
N MET A 68 -11.04 1.65 2.20
CA MET A 68 -9.62 2.03 2.21
C MET A 68 -8.80 0.84 2.69
N TYR A 69 -7.86 0.40 1.86
CA TYR A 69 -6.86 -0.59 2.23
C TYR A 69 -5.63 0.12 2.79
N ILE A 70 -5.04 -0.41 3.86
CA ILE A 70 -3.69 -0.05 4.29
C ILE A 70 -2.79 -1.29 4.23
N VAL A 71 -1.56 -1.12 3.75
CA VAL A 71 -0.59 -2.20 3.60
C VAL A 71 0.74 -1.79 4.22
N GLY A 72 1.22 -2.65 5.11
CA GLY A 72 2.53 -2.59 5.73
C GLY A 72 2.80 -1.32 6.54
N GLY A 73 4.02 -0.79 6.43
CA GLY A 73 4.49 0.38 7.18
C GLY A 73 5.32 0.00 8.41
N SER A 74 5.71 1.02 9.17
CA SER A 74 6.49 0.84 10.40
C SER A 74 5.95 1.75 11.50
N GLY A 75 6.18 1.38 12.76
CA GLY A 75 5.81 2.11 13.96
C GLY A 75 6.73 1.66 15.09
N ILE A 76 6.15 1.11 16.16
CA ILE A 76 6.92 0.40 17.19
C ILE A 76 7.58 -0.84 16.59
N ASN A 77 6.86 -1.54 15.72
CA ASN A 77 7.35 -2.67 14.94
C ASN A 77 7.30 -2.33 13.44
N ARG A 78 7.83 -3.22 12.61
CA ARG A 78 7.47 -3.25 11.19
C ARG A 78 6.20 -4.06 11.03
N TYR A 79 5.36 -3.66 10.09
CA TYR A 79 4.07 -4.30 9.85
C TYR A 79 4.03 -4.84 8.43
N GLY A 80 3.60 -6.09 8.29
CA GLY A 80 3.33 -6.77 7.03
C GLY A 80 1.85 -6.96 6.74
N ASP A 81 1.02 -6.55 7.70
CA ASP A 81 -0.41 -6.81 7.67
C ASP A 81 -1.16 -5.86 6.73
N VAL A 82 -2.38 -6.29 6.41
CA VAL A 82 -3.32 -5.57 5.58
C VAL A 82 -4.60 -5.35 6.37
N PHE A 83 -5.09 -4.12 6.36
CA PHE A 83 -6.38 -3.78 6.95
C PHE A 83 -7.25 -3.06 5.94
N THR A 84 -8.57 -3.17 6.12
CA THR A 84 -9.55 -2.33 5.44
C THR A 84 -10.28 -1.44 6.43
N PHE A 85 -10.51 -0.19 6.05
CA PHE A 85 -11.45 0.72 6.68
C PHE A 85 -12.66 0.91 5.78
N HIS A 86 -13.86 0.62 6.27
CA HIS A 86 -15.09 0.84 5.52
C HIS A 86 -15.60 2.26 5.74
N PHE A 87 -15.67 3.08 4.69
CA PHE A 87 -15.99 4.50 4.82
C PHE A 87 -17.39 4.76 5.38
N GLY A 88 -18.39 3.96 4.98
CA GLY A 88 -19.78 4.13 5.44
C GLY A 88 -20.05 3.71 6.88
N THR A 89 -19.33 2.73 7.43
CA THR A 89 -19.56 2.21 8.79
C THR A 89 -18.48 2.66 9.78
N CYS A 90 -17.39 3.24 9.28
CA CYS A 90 -16.20 3.61 10.04
C CYS A 90 -15.56 2.44 10.81
N VAL A 91 -15.66 1.22 10.26
CA VAL A 91 -15.13 0.00 10.88
C VAL A 91 -13.83 -0.42 10.18
N TRP A 92 -12.79 -0.66 10.98
CA TRP A 92 -11.58 -1.34 10.57
C TRP A 92 -11.73 -2.87 10.67
N ARG A 93 -11.14 -3.58 9.73
CA ARG A 93 -11.04 -5.05 9.73
C ARG A 93 -9.65 -5.48 9.29
N LYS A 94 -9.08 -6.47 9.98
CA LYS A 94 -7.83 -7.09 9.55
C LYS A 94 -8.12 -8.11 8.44
N ILE A 95 -7.36 -8.06 7.35
CA ILE A 95 -7.40 -9.11 6.32
C ILE A 95 -6.37 -10.16 6.70
N GLN A 96 -6.81 -11.41 6.81
CA GLN A 96 -5.89 -12.54 6.92
C GLN A 96 -5.40 -12.88 5.52
N CYS A 97 -4.12 -12.61 5.27
CA CYS A 97 -3.45 -12.95 4.02
C CYS A 97 -2.49 -14.13 4.22
N SER A 98 -2.19 -14.84 3.14
CA SER A 98 -1.20 -15.94 3.08
C SER A 98 -0.26 -15.76 1.88
N GLY A 99 0.71 -16.66 1.67
CA GLY A 99 1.59 -16.67 0.49
C GLY A 99 3.04 -16.21 0.76
N THR A 100 3.75 -15.72 -0.27
CA THR A 100 5.14 -15.23 -0.15
C THR A 100 5.13 -13.85 0.52
N ASP A 101 5.06 -13.92 1.85
CA ASP A 101 4.59 -12.89 2.76
C ASP A 101 5.45 -11.62 2.79
N LEU A 102 4.78 -10.50 3.11
CA LEU A 102 5.36 -9.33 3.76
C LEU A 102 5.54 -9.59 5.27
N SER A 103 5.74 -10.84 5.73
CA SER A 103 5.51 -11.30 7.12
C SER A 103 6.19 -10.42 8.16
N ASP A 104 7.43 -10.08 7.85
CA ASP A 104 8.35 -9.37 8.73
C ASP A 104 8.13 -7.85 8.69
N GLY A 105 7.26 -7.41 7.79
CA GLY A 105 6.86 -6.05 7.56
C GLY A 105 7.92 -5.20 6.88
N ARG A 106 7.47 -4.30 6.00
CA ARG A 106 8.35 -3.31 5.38
C ARG A 106 7.65 -1.96 5.24
N TYR A 107 8.46 -0.92 5.21
CA TYR A 107 8.00 0.46 5.11
C TYR A 107 8.66 1.17 3.93
N ALA A 108 8.11 2.32 3.55
CA ALA A 108 8.62 3.15 2.46
C ALA A 108 8.76 2.40 1.11
N HIS A 109 8.01 1.32 0.94
CA HIS A 109 7.66 0.73 -0.34
C HIS A 109 6.66 1.65 -1.05
N SER A 110 6.44 1.41 -2.34
CA SER A 110 5.29 1.97 -3.05
C SER A 110 4.29 0.87 -3.39
N ALA A 111 3.03 1.24 -3.54
CA ALA A 111 2.00 0.30 -3.97
C ALA A 111 1.00 0.98 -4.91
N VAL A 112 0.43 0.20 -5.81
CA VAL A 112 -0.66 0.63 -6.69
C VAL A 112 -1.77 -0.42 -6.69
N LEU A 113 -3.01 0.05 -6.71
CA LEU A 113 -4.19 -0.81 -6.86
C LEU A 113 -4.57 -0.87 -8.34
N ARG A 114 -4.69 -2.08 -8.89
CA ARG A 114 -5.20 -2.32 -10.24
C ARG A 114 -6.20 -3.46 -10.21
N GLU A 115 -7.43 -3.16 -10.62
CA GLU A 115 -8.54 -4.13 -10.68
C GLU A 115 -8.78 -4.81 -9.32
N GLY A 116 -8.38 -6.08 -9.17
CA GLY A 116 -8.48 -6.87 -7.94
C GLY A 116 -7.15 -7.11 -7.24
N TYR A 117 -6.07 -6.41 -7.63
CA TYR A 117 -4.73 -6.67 -7.12
C TYR A 117 -4.09 -5.40 -6.54
N ILE A 118 -3.40 -5.56 -5.41
CA ILE A 118 -2.44 -4.56 -4.91
C ILE A 118 -1.05 -5.00 -5.33
N TYR A 119 -0.38 -4.20 -6.14
CA TYR A 119 1.01 -4.39 -6.51
C TYR A 119 1.90 -3.56 -5.60
N LEU A 120 2.94 -4.17 -5.04
CA LEU A 120 3.90 -3.54 -4.14
C LEU A 120 5.30 -3.70 -4.70
N TYR A 121 6.08 -2.61 -4.70
CA TYR A 121 7.49 -2.66 -5.09
C TYR A 121 8.41 -2.10 -4.00
N GLY A 122 9.49 -2.85 -3.77
CA GLY A 122 10.60 -2.47 -2.92
C GLY A 122 10.23 -2.23 -1.46
N GLY A 123 10.80 -1.17 -0.88
CA GLY A 123 10.71 -0.85 0.55
C GLY A 123 11.87 -1.41 1.36
N ASN A 124 11.78 -1.22 2.67
CA ASN A 124 12.87 -1.51 3.60
C ASN A 124 12.38 -2.24 4.86
N ASP A 125 13.12 -3.27 5.27
CA ASP A 125 12.92 -4.03 6.51
C ASP A 125 14.24 -4.29 7.28
N THR A 126 15.24 -3.43 7.06
CA THR A 126 16.70 -3.56 7.27
C THR A 126 17.46 -3.81 5.96
N VAL A 127 16.81 -4.43 4.97
CA VAL A 127 17.32 -4.58 3.60
C VAL A 127 16.40 -3.81 2.65
N ARG A 128 16.96 -3.17 1.62
CA ARG A 128 16.14 -2.59 0.55
C ARG A 128 15.77 -3.68 -0.44
N HIS A 129 14.48 -3.82 -0.70
CA HIS A 129 13.95 -4.85 -1.59
C HIS A 129 13.84 -4.35 -3.03
N ASP A 130 14.03 -5.27 -3.97
CA ASP A 130 13.94 -5.07 -5.42
C ASP A 130 12.83 -5.94 -6.07
N ASP A 131 11.95 -6.51 -5.25
CA ASP A 131 10.88 -7.39 -5.68
C ASP A 131 9.60 -6.62 -6.00
N LEU A 132 8.87 -7.14 -6.99
CA LEU A 132 7.48 -6.79 -7.26
C LEU A 132 6.61 -7.91 -6.68
N GLN A 133 5.78 -7.58 -5.70
CA GLN A 133 4.81 -8.48 -5.07
C GLN A 133 3.40 -8.07 -5.50
N GLN A 134 2.47 -9.02 -5.51
CA GLN A 134 1.05 -8.75 -5.70
C GLN A 134 0.22 -9.45 -4.62
N LEU A 135 -0.79 -8.76 -4.11
CA LEU A 135 -1.87 -9.33 -3.31
C LEU A 135 -3.12 -9.44 -4.16
N ASP A 136 -3.60 -10.66 -4.35
CA ASP A 136 -4.93 -10.92 -4.88
C ASP A 136 -5.98 -10.60 -3.80
N LEU A 137 -6.87 -9.64 -4.06
CA LEU A 137 -7.86 -9.21 -3.07
C LEU A 137 -9.05 -10.17 -2.91
N GLU A 138 -9.27 -11.06 -3.88
CA GLU A 138 -10.32 -12.08 -3.82
C GLU A 138 -9.83 -13.26 -2.99
N THR A 139 -8.67 -13.83 -3.35
CA THR A 139 -8.11 -15.00 -2.66
C THR A 139 -7.32 -14.64 -1.40
N LYS A 140 -6.91 -13.37 -1.25
CA LYS A 140 -6.10 -12.84 -0.14
C LYS A 140 -4.71 -13.49 -0.08
N VAL A 141 -4.17 -13.86 -1.24
CA VAL A 141 -2.86 -14.51 -1.35
C VAL A 141 -1.84 -13.54 -1.94
N TRP A 142 -0.72 -13.38 -1.23
CA TRP A 142 0.48 -12.72 -1.71
C TRP A 142 1.29 -13.65 -2.62
N SER A 143 1.79 -13.10 -3.72
CA SER A 143 2.68 -13.81 -4.63
C SER A 143 3.70 -12.86 -5.25
N ARG A 144 4.91 -13.37 -5.50
CA ARG A 144 5.93 -12.62 -6.25
C ARG A 144 5.55 -12.57 -7.73
N VAL A 145 5.63 -11.38 -8.32
CA VAL A 145 5.46 -11.18 -9.75
C VAL A 145 6.79 -11.44 -10.45
N MET A 146 6.78 -12.36 -11.42
CA MET A 146 7.94 -12.58 -12.28
C MET A 146 8.10 -11.40 -13.24
N VAL A 147 9.23 -10.70 -13.13
CA VAL A 147 9.56 -9.55 -13.98
C VAL A 147 10.61 -10.00 -15.00
N HIS A 148 10.36 -9.67 -16.28
CA HIS A 148 11.32 -9.87 -17.35
C HIS A 148 12.02 -8.56 -17.71
N GLY A 149 13.32 -8.61 -18.01
CA GLY A 149 14.13 -7.44 -18.35
C GLY A 149 14.83 -6.81 -17.15
N SER A 150 15.24 -5.54 -17.28
CA SER A 150 15.98 -4.82 -16.25
C SER A 150 15.04 -4.34 -15.14
N CYS A 151 15.18 -4.91 -13.93
CA CYS A 151 14.49 -4.43 -12.74
C CYS A 151 15.27 -3.28 -12.09
N PRO A 152 14.59 -2.25 -11.53
CA PRO A 152 15.27 -1.31 -10.65
C PRO A 152 15.99 -2.06 -9.49
N PRO A 153 17.15 -1.58 -9.03
CA PRO A 153 17.77 -2.08 -7.81
C PRO A 153 16.92 -1.78 -6.59
N GLY A 154 17.15 -2.54 -5.52
CA GLY A 154 16.38 -2.45 -4.30
C GLY A 154 16.39 -1.05 -3.71
N ARG A 155 15.20 -0.54 -3.37
CA ARG A 155 15.01 0.87 -3.02
C ARG A 155 13.83 1.14 -2.09
N ASP A 156 13.95 2.22 -1.32
CA ASP A 156 12.92 2.80 -0.48
C ASP A 156 12.67 4.29 -0.82
N PHE A 157 11.60 4.88 -0.28
CA PHE A 157 11.23 6.29 -0.44
C PHE A 157 11.05 6.76 -1.91
N HIS A 158 10.82 5.84 -2.83
CA HIS A 158 10.47 6.15 -4.21
C HIS A 158 8.97 6.47 -4.32
N ALA A 159 8.59 7.13 -5.41
CA ALA A 159 7.19 7.34 -5.77
C ALA A 159 6.76 6.29 -6.80
N ALA A 160 5.50 5.89 -6.77
CA ALA A 160 4.90 5.12 -7.85
C ALA A 160 3.48 5.59 -8.14
N VAL A 161 3.07 5.42 -9.41
CA VAL A 161 1.71 5.69 -9.87
C VAL A 161 1.26 4.60 -10.83
N LEU A 162 -0.05 4.31 -10.83
CA LEU A 162 -0.66 3.50 -11.87
C LEU A 162 -0.89 4.36 -13.11
N ARG A 163 -0.39 3.91 -14.26
CA ARG A 163 -0.68 4.49 -15.57
C ARG A 163 -1.12 3.38 -16.52
N LYS A 164 -2.41 3.35 -16.88
CA LYS A 164 -3.01 2.28 -17.69
C LYS A 164 -2.74 0.91 -17.04
N ASN A 165 -1.99 0.05 -17.71
CA ASN A 165 -1.62 -1.27 -17.22
C ASN A 165 -0.19 -1.32 -16.68
N SER A 166 0.36 -0.17 -16.26
CA SER A 166 1.73 -0.12 -15.78
C SER A 166 1.87 0.57 -14.43
N MET A 167 2.75 0.05 -13.60
CA MET A 167 3.24 0.74 -12.40
C MET A 167 4.49 1.51 -12.81
N VAL A 168 4.43 2.83 -12.77
CA VAL A 168 5.56 3.71 -13.06
C VAL A 168 6.21 4.09 -11.74
N ILE A 169 7.52 3.90 -11.62
CA ILE A 169 8.32 4.20 -10.43
C ILE A 169 9.32 5.29 -10.75
N PHE A 170 9.50 6.22 -9.83
CA PHE A 170 10.49 7.29 -9.94
C PHE A 170 11.32 7.44 -8.66
N GLY A 171 12.63 7.51 -8.83
CA GLY A 171 13.60 7.89 -7.80
C GLY A 171 13.71 6.91 -6.63
N GLY A 172 13.80 7.45 -5.40
CA GLY A 172 14.06 6.70 -4.17
C GLY A 172 15.55 6.58 -3.82
N SER A 173 15.87 5.75 -2.83
CA SER A 173 17.23 5.52 -2.34
C SER A 173 17.53 4.04 -2.23
N ASN A 174 18.76 3.64 -2.58
CA ASN A 174 19.27 2.29 -2.29
C ASN A 174 20.19 2.25 -1.05
N GLY A 175 20.24 3.34 -0.29
CA GLY A 175 21.14 3.50 0.87
C GLY A 175 22.53 4.06 0.53
N MET A 176 22.96 4.00 -0.73
CA MET A 176 24.22 4.60 -1.19
C MET A 176 24.00 5.92 -1.95
N ARG A 177 22.96 5.97 -2.78
CA ARG A 177 22.61 7.16 -3.56
C ARG A 177 21.09 7.35 -3.64
N ARG A 178 20.70 8.59 -3.91
CA ARG A 178 19.34 8.95 -4.32
C ARG A 178 19.25 8.86 -5.83
N HIS A 179 18.20 8.24 -6.34
CA HIS A 179 17.99 8.06 -7.78
C HIS A 179 17.04 9.12 -8.33
N ASN A 180 17.17 9.37 -9.63
CA ASN A 180 16.30 10.19 -10.46
C ASN A 180 15.87 9.43 -11.74
N ASP A 181 15.95 8.10 -11.68
CA ASP A 181 15.58 7.18 -12.75
C ASP A 181 14.06 6.93 -12.76
N VAL A 182 13.55 6.52 -13.92
CA VAL A 182 12.16 6.09 -14.11
C VAL A 182 12.16 4.64 -14.58
N PHE A 183 11.30 3.83 -13.99
CA PHE A 183 11.02 2.47 -14.45
C PHE A 183 9.52 2.29 -14.64
N GLU A 184 9.14 1.42 -15.58
CA GLU A 184 7.74 1.09 -15.84
C GLU A 184 7.58 -0.43 -15.83
N PHE A 185 6.82 -0.96 -14.86
CA PHE A 185 6.42 -2.35 -14.84
C PHE A 185 5.12 -2.52 -15.60
N HIS A 186 5.17 -3.12 -16.78
CA HIS A 186 3.98 -3.49 -17.55
C HIS A 186 3.32 -4.73 -16.94
N MET A 187 2.10 -4.57 -16.41
CA MET A 187 1.30 -5.66 -15.87
C MET A 187 0.46 -6.28 -16.98
N ALA A 188 0.45 -7.61 -17.05
CA ALA A 188 -0.40 -8.31 -17.99
C ALA A 188 -1.88 -7.97 -17.74
N THR A 189 -2.64 -7.75 -18.81
CA THR A 189 -4.08 -7.40 -18.75
C THR A 189 -4.96 -8.54 -18.24
N LYS A 190 -4.45 -9.77 -18.31
CA LYS A 190 -4.95 -11.05 -17.77
C LYS A 190 -3.88 -12.07 -18.17
N ILE A 191 -3.34 -12.84 -17.24
CA ILE A 191 -2.69 -14.10 -17.64
C ILE A 191 -3.85 -15.01 -18.07
N PRO A 192 -3.89 -15.55 -19.30
CA PRO A 192 -4.92 -16.54 -19.62
C PRO A 192 -4.82 -17.66 -18.59
N PRO A 193 -5.95 -18.24 -18.12
CA PRO A 193 -5.85 -19.44 -17.31
C PRO A 193 -5.02 -20.44 -18.13
N CYS A 194 -3.84 -20.79 -17.65
CA CYS A 194 -3.14 -21.96 -18.14
C CYS A 194 -4.02 -23.15 -17.76
N THR A 195 -4.99 -23.47 -18.61
CA THR A 195 -5.61 -24.78 -18.60
C THR A 195 -4.50 -25.73 -19.04
N LEU A 196 -4.04 -26.60 -18.12
CA LEU A 196 -3.49 -27.88 -18.56
C LEU A 196 -4.57 -28.47 -19.47
N GLY A 197 -4.30 -28.51 -20.78
CA GLY A 197 -5.01 -29.44 -21.65
C GLY A 197 -4.78 -30.81 -21.04
N ALA A 198 -5.87 -31.54 -20.80
CA ALA A 198 -5.81 -32.92 -20.35
C ALA A 198 -4.75 -33.69 -21.14
N ASP A 199 -4.02 -34.56 -20.44
CA ASP A 199 -3.03 -35.45 -21.02
C ASP A 199 -3.57 -36.05 -22.34
N LEU A 200 -2.81 -35.84 -23.41
CA LEU A 200 -3.02 -36.58 -24.65
C LEU A 200 -2.18 -37.86 -24.58
N GLU A 201 -2.92 -38.95 -24.41
CA GLU A 201 -2.61 -40.39 -24.50
C GLU A 201 -1.63 -41.01 -23.48
#